data_AF-A0A2X1QZJ9-F1
#
_entry.id   AF-A0A2X1QZJ9-F1
#
_cell.length_a   1.000
_cell.length_b   1.000
_cell.length_c   1.000
_cell.angle_alpha   90.00
_cell.angle_beta   90.00
_cell.angle_gamma   90.00
#
_symmetry.space_group_name_H-M   'P 1'
#
loop_
_entity.id
_entity.type
_entity.pdbx_description
1 polymer ?
#
loop_
_entity_poly.entity_id
_entity_poly.type
_entity_poly.pdbx_seq_one_letter_code
_entity_poly.pdbx_strand_id
1 'polypeptide(L)' 'MLEVLTANGVDVIVQENNGFTPTPAVSNAILVHNKKGGPLADGIVITPSHNPPEDGGIKYQSAKRRPG' A
#
# COMPACT_ATOMS: atom_id res chain seq x y z
N MET A 1 -5.96 -7.21 -8.90
CA MET A 1 -5.64 -5.84 -8.44
C MET A 1 -4.44 -5.26 -9.17
N LEU A 2 -3.28 -5.93 -9.15
CA LEU A 2 -2.08 -5.46 -9.86
C LEU A 2 -2.37 -5.19 -11.36
N GLU A 3 -3.01 -6.12 -12.05
CA GLU A 3 -3.41 -5.98 -13.46
C GLU A 3 -4.28 -4.75 -13.73
N VAL A 4 -5.16 -4.40 -12.79
CA VAL A 4 -6.05 -3.24 -12.93
C VAL A 4 -5.25 -1.95 -12.72
N LEU A 5 -4.35 -1.91 -11.73
CA LEU A 5 -3.50 -0.75 -11.48
C LEU A 5 -2.55 -0.49 -12.65
N THR A 6 -1.89 -1.53 -13.16
CA THR A 6 -0.98 -1.40 -14.32
C THR A 6 -1.73 -1.03 -15.59
N ALA A 7 -2.93 -1.56 -15.82
CA ALA A 7 -3.78 -1.16 -16.95
C ALA A 7 -4.23 0.32 -16.88
N ASN A 8 -4.31 0.90 -15.68
CA ASN A 8 -4.60 2.32 -15.48
C ASN A 8 -3.34 3.21 -15.51
N GLY A 9 -2.16 2.65 -15.83
CA GLY A 9 -0.91 3.41 -15.88
C GLY A 9 -0.39 3.85 -14.50
N VAL A 10 -0.78 3.16 -13.43
CA VAL A 10 -0.28 3.42 -12.07
C VAL A 10 1.04 2.68 -11.87
N ASP A 11 2.07 3.40 -11.43
CA ASP A 11 3.33 2.79 -11.00
C ASP A 11 3.12 2.03 -9.67
N VAL A 12 3.41 0.73 -9.67
CA VAL A 12 3.19 -0.14 -8.51
C VAL A 12 4.50 -0.69 -7.98
N ILE A 13 4.70 -0.60 -6.66
CA ILE A 13 5.80 -1.24 -5.94
C ILE A 13 5.21 -2.39 -5.11
N VAL A 14 5.76 -3.59 -5.27
CA VAL A 14 5.37 -4.80 -4.52
C VAL A 14 6.57 -5.42 -3.83
N GLN A 15 6.33 -6.17 -2.76
CA GLN A 15 7.37 -6.94 -2.09
C GLN A 15 7.87 -8.07 -3.00
N GLU A 16 9.18 -8.22 -3.10
CA GLU A 16 9.79 -9.31 -3.86
C GLU A 16 9.33 -10.69 -3.35
N ASN A 17 9.34 -11.67 -4.25
CA ASN A 17 8.97 -13.07 -3.97
C ASN A 17 7.54 -13.27 -3.46
N ASN A 18 6.63 -12.34 -3.76
CA ASN A 18 5.24 -12.38 -3.28
C ASN A 18 5.16 -12.51 -1.75
N GLY A 19 6.16 -11.95 -1.06
CA GLY A 19 6.29 -12.03 0.39
C GLY A 19 5.24 -11.19 1.11
N PHE A 20 5.00 -11.50 2.38
CA PHE A 20 4.07 -10.74 3.20
C PHE A 20 4.67 -9.38 3.60
N THR A 21 3.93 -8.30 3.38
CA THR A 21 4.31 -6.96 3.83
C THR A 21 3.42 -6.53 5.00
N PRO A 22 3.98 -6.39 6.22
CA PRO A 22 3.21 -5.88 7.34
C PRO A 22 2.67 -4.48 7.07
N THR A 23 1.44 -4.19 7.52
CA THR A 23 0.83 -2.85 7.47
C THR A 23 1.77 -1.70 7.90
N PRO A 24 2.54 -1.79 9.01
CA PRO A 24 3.45 -0.71 9.39
C PRO A 24 4.61 -0.50 8.40
N ALA A 25 5.04 -1.54 7.67
CA ALA A 25 6.08 -1.42 6.67
C ALA A 25 5.58 -0.62 5.45
N VAL A 26 4.33 -0.84 5.02
CA VAL A 26 3.68 -0.06 3.96
C VAL A 26 3.55 1.41 4.37
N SER A 27 3.08 1.69 5.59
CA SER A 27 2.98 3.07 6.10
C SER A 27 4.34 3.77 6.15
N ASN A 28 5.39 3.07 6.61
CA ASN A 28 6.74 3.64 6.65
C ASN A 28 7.28 3.93 5.24
N ALA A 29 7.06 3.03 4.28
CA ALA A 29 7.50 3.22 2.89
C ALA A 29 6.86 4.45 2.25
N ILE A 30 5.54 4.64 2.44
CA ILE A 30 4.80 5.83 1.99
C ILE A 30 5.40 7.11 2.58
N LEU A 31 5.61 7.14 3.91
CA LEU A 31 6.16 8.31 4.59
C LEU A 31 7.58 8.64 4.11
N VAL A 32 8.43 7.63 3.92
CA VAL A 32 9.80 7.81 3.43
C VAL A 32 9.80 8.31 1.98
N HIS A 33 8.90 7.79 1.13
CA HIS A 33 8.78 8.25 -0.26
C HIS A 33 8.32 9.71 -0.31
N ASN A 34 7.24 10.05 0.40
CA ASN A 34 6.63 11.38 0.36
C ASN A 34 7.52 12.46 0.99
N LYS A 35 8.42 12.09 1.92
CA LYS A 35 9.42 13.01 2.47
C LYS A 35 10.44 13.51 1.45
N LYS A 36 10.64 12.82 0.32
CA LYS A 36 11.62 13.20 -0.71
C LYS A 36 11.19 14.38 -1.58
N GLY A 37 9.95 14.86 -1.45
CA GLY A 37 9.48 16.08 -2.12
C GLY A 37 9.16 15.94 -3.61
N GLY A 38 8.83 14.73 -4.06
CA GLY A 38 8.42 14.43 -5.44
C GLY A 38 6.95 14.02 -5.55
N PRO A 39 6.60 13.17 -6.54
CA PRO A 39 5.27 12.57 -6.64
C PRO A 39 4.86 11.89 -5.33
N LEU A 40 3.58 12.01 -4.97
CA LEU A 40 3.05 11.36 -3.76
C LEU A 40 2.78 9.88 -4.02
N ALA A 41 3.21 9.04 -3.09
CA ALA A 41 2.86 7.64 -3.00
C ALA A 41 1.71 7.44 -2.00
N ASP A 42 0.75 6.61 -2.40
CA ASP A 42 -0.27 6.00 -1.54
C ASP A 42 0.09 4.52 -1.29
N GLY A 43 -0.76 3.78 -0.58
CA GLY A 43 -0.60 2.33 -0.49
C GLY A 43 -1.91 1.58 -0.33
N ILE A 44 -1.90 0.33 -0.78
CA ILE A 44 -2.98 -0.63 -0.58
C ILE A 44 -2.39 -1.83 0.14
N VAL A 45 -3.05 -2.26 1.21
CA VAL A 45 -2.66 -3.42 2.02
C VAL A 45 -3.71 -4.50 1.82
N ILE A 46 -3.28 -5.66 1.33
CA ILE A 46 -4.10 -6.86 1.24
C ILE A 46 -3.77 -7.71 2.47
N THR A 47 -4.67 -7.75 3.44
CA THR A 47 -4.45 -8.50 4.69
C THR A 47 -5.78 -8.95 5.28
N PRO A 48 -5.93 -10.25 5.66
CA PRO A 48 -7.05 -10.72 6.47
C PRO A 48 -6.81 -10.23 7.91
N SER A 49 -7.03 -8.94 8.15
CA SER A 49 -6.58 -8.24 9.36
C SER A 49 -6.85 -9.01 10.67
N HIS A 50 -8.13 -9.23 10.96
CA HIS A 50 -8.65 -9.98 12.11
C HIS A 50 -9.82 -10.88 11.69
N ASN A 51 -10.02 -11.05 10.38
CA ASN A 51 -11.12 -11.83 9.85
C ASN A 51 -10.70 -13.31 9.78
N PRO A 52 -11.67 -14.23 9.80
CA PRO A 52 -11.42 -15.64 9.52
C PRO A 52 -10.58 -15.82 8.23
N PRO A 53 -9.79 -16.91 8.11
CA PRO A 53 -8.90 -17.12 6.97
C PRO A 53 -9.63 -17.18 5.61
N GLU A 54 -10.93 -17.48 5.59
CA GLU A 54 -11.78 -17.39 4.40
C GLU A 54 -12.03 -15.95 3.90
N ASP A 55 -11.81 -14.93 4.74
CA ASP A 55 -12.09 -13.53 4.44
C ASP A 55 -10.81 -12.77 4.08
N GLY A 56 -10.62 -12.53 2.78
CA GLY A 56 -9.61 -11.58 2.30
C GLY A 56 -9.99 -10.13 2.62
N GLY A 57 -9.05 -9.34 3.14
CA GLY A 57 -9.26 -7.91 3.40
C GLY A 57 -8.43 -7.01 2.49
N ILE A 58 -9.01 -5.91 2.01
CA ILE A 58 -8.31 -4.85 1.29
C ILE A 58 -8.45 -3.55 2.09
N LYS A 59 -7.32 -2.88 2.37
CA LYS A 59 -7.27 -1.57 3.04
C LYS A 59 -6.51 -0.58 2.17
N TYR A 60 -7.07 0.61 1.97
CA TYR A 60 -6.40 1.72 1.28
C TYR A 60 -5.83 2.72 2.30
N GLN A 61 -4.58 3.14 2.09
CA GLN A 61 -3.88 4.17 2.85
C GLN A 61 -3.56 5.36 1.93
N SER A 62 -4.17 6.51 2.22
CA SER A 62 -3.94 7.75 1.46
C SER A 62 -2.69 8.50 1.94
N ALA A 63 -2.00 9.19 1.03
CA ALA A 63 -0.87 10.09 1.27
C ALA A 63 -1.21 11.33 2.09
N LYS A 64 -2.50 11.58 2.38
CA LYS A 64 -2.91 12.75 3.15
C LYS A 64 -2.25 12.72 4.53
N ARG A 65 -1.30 13.64 4.72
CA ARG A 65 -0.76 14.08 6.00
C ARG A 65 -1.94 14.23 6.96
N ARG A 66 -1.81 13.72 8.20
CA ARG A 66 -2.67 14.21 9.30
C ARG A 66 -2.63 15.75 9.24
N PRO A 67 -3.77 16.45 9.32
CA PRO A 67 -3.72 17.88 9.58
C PRO A 67 -2.95 18.08 10.90
N GLY A 68 -2.15 19.14 10.93
CA GLY A 68 -1.03 19.39 11.87
C GLY A 68 -1.30 19.08 13.33
#